data_AF-A0A4V1UBW3-F1
#
_entry.id   AF-A0A4V1UBW3-F1
#
_cell.length_a   1.000
_cell.length_b   1.000
_cell.length_c   1.000
_cell.angle_alpha   90.00
_cell.angle_beta   90.00
_cell.angle_gamma   90.00
#
_symmetry.space_group_name_H-M   'P 1'
#
loop_
_entity.id
_entity.type
_entity.pdbx_description
1 polymer ?
#
loop_
_entity_poly.entity_id
_entity_poly.type
_entity_poly.pdbx_seq_one_letter_code
_entity_poly.pdbx_strand_id
1 'polypeptide(L)' 'AKIIQPKHAYDDYEIQWIGDFNPKMINIAQSLGTFRSRRLVTYRYLFDRTKEFHRHPIL' A
#
# COMPACT_ATOMS: atom_id res chain seq x y z
N ALA A 1 12.12 13.83 3.03
CA ALA A 1 13.07 13.16 2.11
C ALA A 1 14.43 12.82 2.74
N LYS A 2 15.15 13.77 3.38
CA LYS A 2 16.50 13.53 3.96
C LYS A 2 16.64 12.31 4.90
N ILE A 3 15.58 11.98 5.65
CA ILE A 3 15.57 10.83 6.59
C ILE A 3 15.48 9.49 5.84
N ILE A 4 14.77 9.45 4.71
CA ILE A 4 14.53 8.23 3.93
C ILE A 4 15.64 8.02 2.90
N GLN A 5 16.18 9.11 2.35
CA GLN A 5 17.31 9.11 1.43
C GLN A 5 18.40 10.06 1.95
N PRO A 6 19.31 9.58 2.81
CA PRO A 6 20.40 10.41 3.33
C PRO A 6 21.47 10.72 2.26
N LYS A 7 21.65 9.82 1.28
CA LYS A 7 22.72 9.93 0.25
C LYS A 7 22.30 10.60 -1.06
N HIS A 8 21.06 11.05 -1.19
CA HIS A 8 20.53 11.72 -2.39
C HIS A 8 20.80 11.03 -3.75
N ALA A 9 20.85 9.69 -3.79
CA ALA A 9 21.25 8.92 -4.97
C ALA A 9 20.18 8.70 -6.07
N TYR A 10 18.97 9.24 -5.90
CA TYR A 10 17.79 8.99 -6.74
C TYR A 10 16.89 10.22 -6.73
N ASP A 11 16.27 10.53 -7.86
CA ASP A 11 15.39 11.70 -7.98
C ASP A 11 14.01 11.45 -7.36
N ASP A 12 13.49 10.23 -7.55
CA ASP A 12 12.15 9.83 -7.10
C ASP A 12 12.16 8.54 -6.29
N TYR A 13 11.16 8.41 -5.41
CA TYR A 13 10.88 7.21 -4.64
C TYR A 13 9.40 6.89 -4.66
N GLU A 14 9.11 5.60 -4.71
CA GLU A 14 7.75 5.10 -4.62
C GLU A 14 7.62 4.14 -3.44
N ILE A 15 6.61 4.37 -2.60
CA ILE A 15 6.22 3.42 -1.57
C ILE A 15 5.09 2.58 -2.14
N GLN A 16 5.34 1.29 -2.30
CA GLN A 16 4.39 0.34 -2.87
C GLN A 16 3.76 -0.54 -1.78
N TRP A 17 2.73 -1.30 -2.16
CA TRP A 17 2.14 -2.37 -1.33
C TRP A 17 1.51 -1.93 -0.01
N ILE A 18 1.03 -0.68 0.09
CA ILE A 18 0.17 -0.28 1.21
C ILE A 18 -1.24 -0.83 0.96
N GLY A 19 -1.60 -1.87 1.70
CA GLY A 19 -2.93 -2.47 1.67
C GLY A 19 -4.00 -1.47 2.11
N ASP A 20 -5.14 -1.46 1.42
CA ASP A 20 -6.25 -0.56 1.74
C ASP A 20 -6.89 -0.84 3.12
N PHE A 21 -6.62 -2.02 3.68
CA PHE A 21 -6.98 -2.39 5.04
C PHE A 21 -6.07 -1.79 6.12
N ASN A 22 -4.98 -1.10 5.75
CA ASN A 22 -4.02 -0.50 6.69
C ASN A 22 -4.06 1.05 6.60
N PRO A 23 -5.08 1.70 7.19
CA PRO A 23 -5.25 3.16 7.13
C PRO A 23 -4.07 3.90 7.77
N LYS A 24 -3.43 3.31 8.78
CA LYS A 24 -2.26 3.90 9.45
C LYS A 24 -1.11 4.15 8.47
N MET A 25 -0.77 3.16 7.64
CA MET A 25 0.31 3.32 6.65
C MET A 25 -0.09 4.25 5.51
N ILE A 26 -1.37 4.28 5.11
CA ILE A 26 -1.88 5.25 4.12
C ILE A 26 -1.67 6.68 4.63
N ASN A 27 -2.03 6.94 5.90
CA ASN A 27 -1.87 8.26 6.50
C ASN A 27 -0.40 8.68 6.61
N ILE A 28 0.51 7.74 6.91
CA ILE A 28 1.96 8.02 6.91
C ILE A 28 2.45 8.37 5.50
N ALA A 29 2.02 7.66 4.46
CA ALA A 29 2.39 8.00 3.09
C ALA A 29 1.86 9.38 2.67
N GLN A 30 0.61 9.71 3.02
CA GLN A 30 0.00 11.01 2.73
C GLN A 30 0.70 12.16 3.48
N SER A 31 1.06 11.97 4.76
CA SER A 31 1.74 13.01 5.55
C SER A 31 3.14 13.31 5.06
N LEU A 32 3.78 12.38 4.34
CA LEU A 32 5.05 12.59 3.65
C LEU A 32 4.92 13.44 2.37
N GLY A 33 3.72 13.92 2.03
CA GLY A 33 3.46 14.72 0.82
C GLY A 33 3.48 13.90 -0.47
N THR A 34 3.32 12.58 -0.37
CA THR A 34 3.26 11.71 -1.55
C THR A 34 1.89 11.77 -2.21
N PHE A 35 1.81 11.29 -3.45
CA PHE A 35 0.55 11.11 -4.18
C PHE A 35 0.40 9.65 -4.61
N ARG A 36 -0.84 9.23 -4.86
CA ARG A 36 -1.12 7.88 -5.34
C ARG A 36 -0.78 7.78 -6.83
N SER A 37 0.36 7.18 -7.15
CA SER A 37 0.82 6.91 -8.51
C SER A 37 -0.02 5.84 -9.24
N ARG A 38 -0.36 4.74 -8.56
CA ARG A 38 -1.06 3.58 -9.14
C ARG A 38 -1.95 2.87 -8.11
N ARG A 39 -2.97 2.14 -8.59
CA ARG A 39 -3.76 1.21 -7.78
C ARG A 39 -3.50 -0.22 -8.26
N LEU A 40 -2.88 -1.03 -7.40
CA LEU A 40 -2.65 -2.44 -7.66
C LEU A 40 -3.82 -3.26 -7.07
N VAL A 41 -4.31 -4.24 -7.82
CA VAL A 41 -5.42 -5.11 -7.39
C VAL A 41 -4.97 -6.56 -7.52
N THR A 42 -5.00 -7.30 -6.42
CA THR A 42 -4.72 -8.73 -6.40
C THR A 42 -6.03 -9.51 -6.47
N TYR A 43 -6.23 -10.25 -7.56
CA TYR A 43 -7.36 -11.16 -7.70
C TYR A 43 -7.06 -12.48 -7.00
N ARG A 44 -8.03 -13.00 -6.25
CA ARG A 44 -7.95 -14.30 -5.59
C ARG A 44 -9.07 -15.18 -6.08
N TYR A 45 -8.75 -16.41 -6.44
CA TYR A 45 -9.71 -17.41 -6.85
C TYR A 45 -9.96 -18.40 -5.70
N LEU A 46 -11.22 -18.52 -5.30
CA LEU A 46 -11.65 -19.49 -4.29
C LEU A 46 -12.11 -20.76 -5.02
N PHE A 47 -11.34 -21.85 -4.86
CA PHE A 47 -11.64 -23.13 -5.51
C PHE A 47 -12.94 -23.72 -4.99
N ASP A 48 -13.16 -23.67 -3.68
CA ASP A 48 -14.43 -24.07 -3.06
C ASP A 48 -15.43 -22.91 -3.11
N ARG A 49 -16.36 -23.00 -4.04
CA ARG A 49 -17.39 -21.97 -4.27
C ARG A 49 -18.47 -21.92 -3.19
N THR A 50 -18.50 -22.87 -2.26
CA THR A 50 -19.45 -22.91 -1.13
C THR A 50 -19.00 -22.06 0.05
N LYS A 51 -17.72 -21.70 0.11
CA LYS A 51 -17.16 -20.87 1.18
C LYS A 51 -17.36 -19.39 0.89
N GLU A 52 -17.66 -18.64 1.94
CA GLU A 52 -17.77 -17.19 1.86
C GLU A 52 -16.39 -16.54 1.72
N PHE A 53 -16.36 -15.42 1.00
CA PHE A 53 -15.17 -14.57 0.96
C PHE A 53 -15.16 -13.66 2.19
N HIS A 54 -14.08 -13.69 2.96
CA HIS A 54 -13.81 -12.73 4.01
C HIS A 54 -12.66 -11.80 3.61
N ARG A 55 -12.91 -10.50 3.67
CA ARG A 55 -11.87 -9.48 3.49
C ARG A 55 -10.91 -9.52 4.68
N HIS A 56 -9.65 -9.13 4.45
CA HIS A 56 -8.72 -8.90 5.55
C HIS A 56 -9.28 -7.80 6.48
N PRO A 57 -9.20 -7.98 7.82
CA PRO A 57 -9.69 -6.98 8.77
C PRO A 57 -8.92 -5.66 8.64
N ILE A 58 -9.54 -4.56 9.06
CA ILE A 58 -8.85 -3.27 9.15
C ILE A 58 -7.85 -3.32 10.31
N LEU A 59 -6.63 -2.88 10.06
CA LEU A 59 -5.52 -2.77 11.03
C LEU A 59 -5.49 -1.42 11.74
#